data_AF-A0A8S3YMH5-F1
#
_entry.id   AF-A0A8S3YMH5-F1
#
_cell.length_a   1.000
_cell.length_b   1.000
_cell.length_c   1.000
_cell.angle_alpha   90.00
_cell.angle_beta   90.00
_cell.angle_gamma   90.00
#
_symmetry.space_group_name_H-M   'P 1'
#
loop_
_entity.id
_entity.type
_entity.pdbx_description
1 polymer ?
#
loop_
_entity_poly.entity_id
_entity_poly.type
_entity_poly.pdbx_seq_one_letter_code
_entity_poly.pdbx_strand_id
1 'polypeptide(L)'
;MGAKCKGCGSCILFIVTTIVVYKLSLPVFLENFDPEGDVPSDTRHLPKADRTYSGRHILCHKFEGGLGSLLFQYAALLGISQNENRILVGNGDLSLQTILKGTKFKVEKSQCRSVVHVKEIACCRFDEKLTNLDRGKNYEIEGVLNSWKYFKDHIEDIRKAIVLEDTVVHKAKYIIQRALEAHNHSAANSAGVGMHVRRGDKLHWSAVDLGYRVAPREYFIRAMKYFRDNVKGDIVFLVVTDDLQWCQGNLLGLPGVILTGQHDPAVDLAIMSLLDHSIISLGAFSWWGAFLAKGTVVYYRDFIDKDSKIYQQFDPKMEDYFLPEWVALP
;
A
#
# COMPACT_ATOMS: atom_id res chain seq x y z
N MET A 1 -52.23 61.86 18.59
CA MET A 1 -51.55 61.92 17.26
C MET A 1 -50.20 61.25 17.48
N GLY A 2 -49.89 60.03 17.05
CA GLY A 2 -50.30 59.28 15.87
C GLY A 2 -49.02 58.88 15.14
N ALA A 3 -48.33 57.84 15.62
CA ALA A 3 -47.31 57.13 14.83
C ALA A 3 -47.17 55.69 15.35
N LYS A 4 -47.35 54.76 14.41
CA LYS A 4 -47.63 53.33 14.60
C LYS A 4 -46.38 52.55 14.99
N CYS A 5 -46.48 51.74 16.05
CA CYS A 5 -45.77 50.46 16.11
C CYS A 5 -46.40 49.51 15.08
N LYS A 6 -45.60 49.01 14.14
CA LYS A 6 -45.86 47.77 13.41
C LYS A 6 -44.64 46.88 13.60
N GLY A 7 -44.85 45.76 14.27
CA GLY A 7 -43.85 44.72 14.47
C GLY A 7 -43.70 43.83 13.23
N CYS A 8 -42.57 43.14 13.20
CA CYS A 8 -42.39 41.75 12.82
C CYS A 8 -40.97 41.43 13.31
N GLY A 9 -40.77 40.60 14.33
CA GLY A 9 -41.25 39.22 14.36
C GLY A 9 -40.27 38.36 13.58
N SER A 10 -39.09 38.11 14.15
CA SER A 10 -38.33 36.85 14.04
C SER A 10 -36.97 37.01 14.73
N CYS A 11 -36.98 37.11 16.07
CA CYS A 11 -35.84 36.59 16.83
C CYS A 11 -35.99 35.06 16.81
N ILE A 12 -34.89 34.33 16.64
CA ILE A 12 -34.80 32.87 16.45
C ILE A 12 -34.81 32.45 14.97
N LEU A 13 -33.81 32.88 14.18
CA LEU A 13 -33.39 32.12 12.99
C LEU A 13 -31.98 32.46 12.49
N PHE A 14 -30.96 32.50 13.37
CA PHE A 14 -29.58 32.75 12.90
C PHE A 14 -28.47 31.92 13.58
N ILE A 15 -28.83 30.84 14.30
CA ILE A 15 -27.83 29.94 14.94
C ILE A 15 -27.90 28.48 14.42
N VAL A 16 -28.78 28.16 13.44
CA VAL A 16 -28.90 26.77 12.93
C VAL A 16 -28.31 26.57 11.53
N THR A 17 -27.82 27.61 10.86
CA THR A 17 -27.39 27.54 9.45
C THR A 17 -25.87 27.47 9.21
N THR A 18 -25.07 27.16 10.24
CA THR A 18 -23.61 26.92 10.08
C THR A 18 -23.19 25.48 10.38
N ILE A 19 -24.14 24.56 10.56
CA ILE A 19 -23.86 23.12 10.78
C ILE A 19 -24.20 22.24 9.55
N VAL A 20 -24.63 22.82 8.42
CA VAL A 20 -25.22 22.05 7.30
C VAL A 20 -24.35 21.91 6.04
N VAL A 21 -23.08 22.36 5.99
CA VAL A 21 -22.26 22.21 4.76
C VAL A 21 -20.92 21.46 4.93
N TYR A 22 -20.53 21.04 6.13
CA TYR A 22 -19.33 20.18 6.32
C TYR A 22 -19.64 18.68 6.47
N LYS A 23 -20.76 18.21 5.90
CA LYS A 23 -21.10 16.78 5.81
C LYS A 23 -21.39 16.30 4.38
N LEU A 24 -20.93 17.04 3.37
CA LEU A 24 -20.98 16.68 1.95
C LEU A 24 -19.57 16.48 1.38
N SER A 25 -18.80 15.57 1.97
CA SER A 25 -17.61 14.95 1.34
C SER A 25 -17.00 13.85 2.21
N LEU A 26 -17.84 13.09 2.93
CA LEU A 26 -17.48 11.71 3.24
C LEU A 26 -18.09 10.90 2.09
N PRO A 27 -17.31 10.34 1.17
CA PRO A 27 -17.90 9.45 0.20
C PRO A 27 -18.53 8.30 1.00
N VAL A 28 -19.82 8.09 0.77
CA VAL A 28 -20.66 6.99 1.30
C VAL A 28 -20.17 5.61 0.78
N PHE A 29 -18.90 5.50 0.43
CA PHE A 29 -18.34 4.46 -0.43
C PHE A 29 -17.87 3.20 0.30
N LEU A 30 -17.96 3.15 1.63
CA LEU A 30 -17.27 2.09 2.40
C LEU A 30 -18.13 1.35 3.42
N GLU A 31 -19.39 1.71 3.60
CA GLU A 31 -20.26 1.02 4.55
C GLU A 31 -21.48 0.44 3.83
N ASN A 32 -21.69 -0.86 4.01
CA ASN A 32 -22.76 -1.69 3.47
C ASN A 32 -22.52 -2.25 2.06
N PHE A 33 -21.52 -3.11 1.96
CA PHE A 33 -21.44 -4.07 0.86
C PHE A 33 -21.79 -5.46 1.36
N ASP A 34 -22.97 -5.92 0.97
CA ASP A 34 -23.52 -7.23 1.34
C ASP A 34 -22.85 -8.36 0.52
N PRO A 35 -22.18 -9.33 1.17
CA PRO A 35 -21.54 -10.47 0.52
C PRO A 35 -22.51 -11.50 -0.07
N GLU A 36 -23.79 -11.50 0.31
CA GLU A 36 -24.77 -12.55 -0.07
C GLU A 36 -25.88 -12.07 -1.03
N GLY A 37 -26.11 -10.75 -1.18
CA GLY A 37 -27.32 -10.21 -1.82
C GLY A 37 -27.33 -10.01 -3.36
N ASP A 38 -26.21 -10.13 -4.07
CA ASP A 38 -26.10 -9.58 -5.44
C ASP A 38 -26.22 -10.64 -6.56
N VAL A 39 -27.42 -11.19 -6.74
CA VAL A 39 -27.81 -11.78 -8.03
C VAL A 39 -28.12 -10.63 -9.00
N PRO A 40 -27.70 -10.65 -10.28
CA PRO A 40 -28.19 -9.66 -11.25
C PRO A 40 -29.70 -9.85 -11.38
N SER A 41 -30.49 -9.08 -10.63
CA SER A 41 -31.93 -9.33 -10.59
C SER A 41 -32.56 -9.01 -11.95
N ASP A 42 -32.08 -7.95 -12.63
CA ASP A 42 -32.70 -7.40 -13.85
C ASP A 42 -31.84 -7.53 -15.14
N THR A 43 -30.50 -7.56 -15.05
CA THR A 43 -29.61 -7.59 -16.23
C THR A 43 -29.22 -8.99 -16.71
N ARG A 44 -29.85 -10.06 -16.21
CA ARG A 44 -29.52 -11.46 -16.57
C ARG A 44 -29.62 -11.77 -18.07
N HIS A 45 -30.46 -11.03 -18.80
CA HIS A 45 -30.64 -11.17 -20.24
C HIS A 45 -29.45 -10.61 -21.05
N LEU A 46 -28.64 -9.73 -20.46
CA LEU A 46 -27.47 -9.15 -21.12
C LEU A 46 -26.27 -10.12 -21.14
N PRO A 47 -25.34 -9.95 -22.11
CA PRO A 47 -24.03 -10.59 -22.05
C PRO A 47 -23.36 -10.36 -20.69
N LYS A 48 -22.62 -11.34 -20.16
CA LYS A 48 -21.95 -11.22 -18.85
C LYS A 48 -21.05 -10.00 -18.74
N ALA A 49 -20.40 -9.59 -19.82
CA ALA A 49 -19.60 -8.38 -19.88
C ALA A 49 -20.42 -7.11 -19.61
N ASP A 50 -21.74 -7.13 -19.76
CA ASP A 50 -22.61 -5.94 -19.68
C ASP A 50 -23.52 -5.97 -18.43
N ARG A 51 -23.44 -7.05 -17.63
CA ARG A 51 -24.29 -7.24 -16.45
C ARG A 51 -23.86 -6.33 -15.32
N THR A 52 -24.84 -5.89 -14.54
CA THR A 52 -24.64 -5.13 -13.31
C THR A 52 -25.01 -5.97 -12.10
N TYR A 53 -24.31 -5.75 -11.00
CA TYR A 53 -24.51 -6.39 -9.71
C TYR A 53 -24.78 -5.27 -8.70
N SER A 54 -26.00 -5.23 -8.15
CA SER A 54 -26.48 -4.08 -7.37
C SER A 54 -26.23 -2.73 -8.05
N GLY A 55 -26.59 -2.65 -9.33
CA GLY A 55 -26.48 -1.43 -10.15
C GLY A 55 -25.05 -1.03 -10.55
N ARG A 56 -24.03 -1.85 -10.23
CA ARG A 56 -22.61 -1.56 -10.54
C ARG A 56 -21.99 -2.62 -11.42
N HIS A 57 -21.00 -2.22 -12.22
CA HIS A 57 -20.15 -3.15 -12.96
C HIS A 57 -19.06 -3.73 -12.05
N ILE A 58 -18.51 -4.88 -12.43
CA ILE A 58 -17.45 -5.56 -11.69
C ILE A 58 -16.08 -5.31 -12.31
N LEU A 59 -15.07 -5.31 -11.46
CA LEU A 59 -13.65 -5.33 -11.80
C LEU A 59 -13.03 -6.58 -11.18
N CYS A 60 -12.59 -7.49 -12.02
CA CYS A 60 -12.04 -8.78 -11.65
C CYS A 60 -10.52 -8.77 -11.65
N HIS A 61 -9.92 -9.53 -10.75
CA HIS A 61 -8.49 -9.77 -10.73
C HIS A 61 -8.15 -11.12 -10.10
N LYS A 62 -7.11 -11.76 -10.63
CA LYS A 62 -6.48 -12.94 -10.05
C LYS A 62 -5.24 -12.53 -9.27
N PHE A 63 -5.36 -12.58 -7.95
CA PHE A 63 -4.29 -12.22 -7.04
C PHE A 63 -3.18 -13.28 -7.06
N GLU A 64 -1.93 -12.85 -7.25
CA GLU A 64 -0.77 -13.75 -7.31
C GLU A 64 0.51 -13.08 -6.77
N GLY A 65 1.43 -13.91 -6.25
CA GLY A 65 2.75 -13.50 -5.80
C GLY A 65 2.87 -13.37 -4.28
N GLY A 66 3.95 -12.73 -3.82
CA GLY A 66 4.18 -12.53 -2.39
C GLY A 66 3.37 -11.35 -1.82
N LEU A 67 3.33 -11.23 -0.49
CA LEU A 67 2.54 -10.23 0.24
C LEU A 67 2.65 -8.80 -0.34
N GLY A 68 3.86 -8.33 -0.67
CA GLY A 68 4.03 -7.00 -1.25
C GLY A 68 3.34 -6.83 -2.62
N SER A 69 3.39 -7.86 -3.48
CA SER A 69 2.70 -7.84 -4.78
C SER A 69 1.19 -7.86 -4.60
N LEU A 70 0.68 -8.69 -3.67
CA LEU A 70 -0.74 -8.76 -3.35
C LEU A 70 -1.26 -7.41 -2.87
N LEU A 71 -0.50 -6.70 -2.03
CA LEU A 71 -0.88 -5.37 -1.55
C LEU A 71 -0.91 -4.32 -2.69
N PHE A 72 0.03 -4.37 -3.65
CA PHE A 72 -0.03 -3.50 -4.82
C PHE A 72 -1.26 -3.76 -5.68
N GLN A 73 -1.51 -5.04 -6.01
CA GLN A 73 -2.70 -5.45 -6.75
C GLN A 73 -3.97 -4.96 -6.03
N TYR A 74 -4.07 -5.19 -4.71
CA TYR A 74 -5.24 -4.79 -3.93
C TYR A 74 -5.43 -3.28 -3.91
N ALA A 75 -4.37 -2.51 -3.65
CA ALA A 75 -4.45 -1.05 -3.59
C ALA A 75 -4.78 -0.43 -4.94
N ALA A 76 -4.13 -0.88 -6.01
CA ALA A 76 -4.38 -0.40 -7.36
C ALA A 76 -5.82 -0.67 -7.79
N LEU A 77 -6.30 -1.90 -7.60
CA LEU A 77 -7.67 -2.27 -7.94
C LEU A 77 -8.70 -1.56 -7.08
N LEU A 78 -8.41 -1.35 -5.79
CA LEU A 78 -9.29 -0.57 -4.92
C LEU A 78 -9.39 0.87 -5.44
N GLY A 79 -8.28 1.52 -5.76
CA GLY A 79 -8.26 2.87 -6.34
C GLY A 79 -9.02 2.96 -7.67
N ILE A 80 -8.77 2.03 -8.61
CA ILE A 80 -9.50 1.97 -9.89
C ILE A 80 -11.00 1.75 -9.66
N SER A 81 -11.36 0.81 -8.77
CA SER A 81 -12.76 0.50 -8.47
C SER A 81 -13.50 1.68 -7.83
N GLN A 82 -12.82 2.47 -7.00
CA GLN A 82 -13.38 3.69 -6.41
C GLN A 82 -13.60 4.77 -7.48
N ASN A 83 -12.62 4.99 -8.35
CA ASN A 83 -12.72 5.98 -9.43
C ASN A 83 -13.82 5.67 -10.43
N GLU A 84 -14.03 4.39 -10.74
CA GLU A 84 -14.98 3.96 -11.76
C GLU A 84 -16.30 3.42 -11.19
N ASN A 85 -16.51 3.53 -9.86
CA ASN A 85 -17.68 3.01 -9.15
C ASN A 85 -17.99 1.52 -9.47
N ARG A 86 -16.96 0.68 -9.36
CA ARG A 86 -17.04 -0.76 -9.63
C ARG A 86 -17.01 -1.59 -8.37
N ILE A 87 -17.55 -2.80 -8.46
CA ILE A 87 -17.39 -3.83 -7.44
C ILE A 87 -16.09 -4.59 -7.71
N LEU A 88 -15.17 -4.56 -6.74
CA LEU A 88 -13.95 -5.35 -6.82
C LEU A 88 -14.23 -6.83 -6.51
N VAL A 89 -13.81 -7.70 -7.42
CA VAL A 89 -13.94 -9.16 -7.33
C VAL A 89 -12.56 -9.79 -7.46
N GLY A 90 -12.15 -10.56 -6.46
CA GLY A 90 -10.87 -11.23 -6.38
C GLY A 90 -10.98 -12.74 -6.46
N ASN A 91 -9.99 -13.37 -7.08
CA ASN A 91 -9.73 -14.81 -6.99
C ASN A 91 -8.21 -15.06 -6.88
N GLY A 92 -7.77 -16.32 -6.85
CA GLY A 92 -6.34 -16.67 -6.74
C GLY A 92 -5.86 -16.74 -5.28
N ASP A 93 -4.78 -16.05 -4.96
CA ASP A 93 -4.25 -15.94 -3.60
C ASP A 93 -5.10 -14.99 -2.75
N LEU A 94 -5.81 -15.55 -1.77
CA LEU A 94 -6.71 -14.83 -0.87
C LEU A 94 -6.10 -14.56 0.51
N SER A 95 -4.78 -14.73 0.67
CA SER A 95 -4.10 -14.54 1.97
C SER A 95 -4.28 -13.15 2.58
N LEU A 96 -4.56 -12.12 1.77
CA LEU A 96 -4.91 -10.80 2.31
C LEU A 96 -6.14 -10.83 3.23
N GLN A 97 -7.07 -11.77 3.04
CA GLN A 97 -8.26 -11.90 3.90
C GLN A 97 -7.94 -12.38 5.32
N THR A 98 -6.78 -13.02 5.52
CA THR A 98 -6.32 -13.46 6.84
C THR A 98 -5.27 -12.53 7.44
N ILE A 99 -4.71 -11.63 6.64
CA ILE A 99 -3.65 -10.68 7.02
C ILE A 99 -4.22 -9.29 7.34
N LEU A 100 -5.28 -8.87 6.65
CA LEU A 100 -5.88 -7.55 6.78
C LEU A 100 -7.26 -7.60 7.44
N LYS A 101 -7.55 -6.57 8.26
CA LYS A 101 -8.87 -6.33 8.83
C LYS A 101 -9.85 -5.89 7.75
N GLY A 102 -10.64 -6.83 7.25
CA GLY A 102 -11.76 -6.54 6.36
C GLY A 102 -11.33 -6.07 4.97
N THR A 103 -10.88 -7.01 4.13
CA THR A 103 -10.62 -6.74 2.72
C THR A 103 -11.88 -6.31 1.97
N LYS A 104 -11.75 -5.34 1.06
CA LYS A 104 -12.87 -4.74 0.31
C LYS A 104 -13.05 -5.35 -1.09
N PHE A 105 -13.08 -6.67 -1.18
CA PHE A 105 -13.36 -7.39 -2.43
C PHE A 105 -14.25 -8.62 -2.20
N LYS A 106 -15.06 -8.99 -3.20
CA LYS A 106 -15.80 -10.26 -3.20
C LYS A 106 -14.90 -11.39 -3.69
N VAL A 107 -15.01 -12.56 -3.08
CA VAL A 107 -14.37 -13.77 -3.60
C VAL A 107 -15.22 -14.36 -4.71
N GLU A 108 -14.60 -14.62 -5.85
CA GLU A 108 -15.29 -15.09 -7.05
C GLU A 108 -15.64 -16.58 -7.02
N LYS A 109 -16.84 -16.95 -7.54
CA LYS A 109 -17.16 -18.33 -7.95
C LYS A 109 -17.56 -18.48 -9.43
N SER A 110 -18.08 -17.44 -10.11
CA SER A 110 -18.49 -17.56 -11.54
C SER A 110 -18.60 -16.27 -12.37
N GLN A 111 -18.53 -15.09 -11.76
CA GLN A 111 -18.88 -13.81 -12.36
C GLN A 111 -17.85 -13.28 -13.37
N CYS A 112 -16.58 -13.63 -13.26
CA CYS A 112 -15.49 -13.13 -14.11
C CYS A 112 -15.24 -13.99 -15.37
N ARG A 113 -15.92 -15.14 -15.54
CA ARG A 113 -15.66 -16.07 -16.67
C ARG A 113 -15.90 -15.51 -18.08
N SER A 114 -16.52 -14.34 -18.24
CA SER A 114 -16.85 -13.78 -19.56
C SER A 114 -16.93 -12.26 -19.50
N VAL A 115 -15.86 -11.65 -19.00
CA VAL A 115 -15.67 -10.19 -18.92
C VAL A 115 -14.63 -9.74 -19.94
N VAL A 116 -14.45 -8.44 -20.12
CA VAL A 116 -13.42 -7.91 -21.03
C VAL A 116 -12.06 -8.03 -20.35
N HIS A 117 -11.12 -8.74 -20.98
CA HIS A 117 -9.76 -8.88 -20.44
C HIS A 117 -8.88 -7.73 -20.91
N VAL A 118 -8.20 -7.07 -19.97
CA VAL A 118 -7.19 -6.05 -20.23
C VAL A 118 -5.92 -6.38 -19.46
N LYS A 119 -4.76 -6.07 -20.04
CA LYS A 119 -3.46 -6.39 -19.48
C LYS A 119 -2.62 -5.14 -19.29
N GLU A 120 -2.01 -5.01 -18.13
CA GLU A 120 -1.03 -3.97 -17.82
C GLU A 120 0.15 -4.04 -18.81
N ILE A 121 0.51 -2.89 -19.38
CA ILE A 121 1.56 -2.80 -20.41
C ILE A 121 2.95 -3.21 -19.88
N ALA A 122 3.27 -2.88 -18.63
CA ALA A 122 4.55 -3.18 -18.00
C ALA A 122 4.42 -3.23 -16.48
N CYS A 123 5.22 -4.08 -15.83
CA CYS A 123 5.00 -4.46 -14.43
C CYS A 123 5.19 -3.33 -13.41
N CYS A 124 5.78 -2.20 -13.78
CA CYS A 124 6.09 -1.10 -12.85
C CYS A 124 5.92 0.28 -13.51
N ARG A 125 4.98 0.38 -14.46
CA ARG A 125 4.56 1.63 -15.11
C ARG A 125 3.07 1.83 -14.93
N PHE A 126 2.69 3.08 -14.77
CA PHE A 126 1.29 3.47 -14.76
C PHE A 126 0.72 3.36 -16.17
N ASP A 127 -0.31 2.53 -16.34
CA ASP A 127 -1.07 2.44 -17.57
C ASP A 127 -2.39 3.21 -17.44
N GLU A 128 -2.44 4.41 -18.03
CA GLU A 128 -3.62 5.28 -18.02
C GLU A 128 -4.87 4.58 -18.59
N LYS A 129 -4.71 3.61 -19.50
CA LYS A 129 -5.85 2.86 -20.06
C LYS A 129 -6.61 2.06 -19.01
N LEU A 130 -5.94 1.63 -17.94
CA LEU A 130 -6.58 0.91 -16.84
C LEU A 130 -7.39 1.83 -15.91
N THR A 131 -7.33 3.14 -16.13
CA THR A 131 -8.09 4.16 -15.38
C THR A 131 -9.16 4.88 -16.22
N ASN A 132 -9.34 4.44 -17.48
CA ASN A 132 -10.32 4.99 -18.41
C ASN A 132 -11.05 3.85 -19.13
N LEU A 133 -11.60 2.92 -18.36
CA LEU A 133 -12.34 1.78 -18.90
C LEU A 133 -13.77 2.18 -19.31
N ASP A 134 -14.37 1.46 -20.25
CA ASP A 134 -15.78 1.66 -20.62
C ASP A 134 -16.68 1.39 -19.41
N ARG A 135 -17.42 2.41 -18.99
CA ARG A 135 -18.30 2.34 -17.82
C ARG A 135 -19.42 1.31 -17.96
N GLY A 136 -19.78 0.90 -19.18
CA GLY A 136 -20.83 -0.08 -19.46
C GLY A 136 -20.36 -1.54 -19.50
N LYS A 137 -19.07 -1.81 -19.20
CA LYS A 137 -18.46 -3.14 -19.34
C LYS A 137 -17.86 -3.63 -18.04
N ASN A 138 -17.89 -4.92 -17.81
CA ASN A 138 -17.16 -5.62 -16.75
C ASN A 138 -15.77 -5.99 -17.27
N TYR A 139 -14.76 -5.90 -16.42
CA TYR A 139 -13.37 -6.12 -16.79
C TYR A 139 -12.69 -7.14 -15.90
N GLU A 140 -11.68 -7.81 -16.45
CA GLU A 140 -10.62 -8.47 -15.71
C GLU A 140 -9.29 -7.78 -16.06
N ILE A 141 -8.59 -7.29 -15.04
CA ILE A 141 -7.26 -6.69 -15.22
C ILE A 141 -6.22 -7.76 -14.89
N GLU A 142 -5.33 -8.06 -15.84
CA GLU A 142 -4.12 -8.86 -15.62
C GLU A 142 -2.92 -7.93 -15.47
N GLY A 143 -2.15 -8.06 -14.39
CA GLY A 143 -0.98 -7.22 -14.14
C GLY A 143 -0.47 -7.36 -12.72
N VAL A 144 0.73 -6.84 -12.45
CA VAL A 144 1.23 -6.79 -11.07
C VAL A 144 0.86 -5.46 -10.40
N LEU A 145 0.54 -4.43 -11.20
CA LEU A 145 -0.01 -3.16 -10.76
C LEU A 145 0.88 -2.41 -9.74
N ASN A 146 2.20 -2.50 -9.91
CA ASN A 146 3.16 -1.85 -9.01
C ASN A 146 3.33 -0.36 -9.32
N SER A 147 2.22 0.38 -9.37
CA SER A 147 2.24 1.84 -9.48
C SER A 147 1.29 2.46 -8.48
N TRP A 148 1.81 3.37 -7.66
CA TRP A 148 0.97 4.10 -6.69
C TRP A 148 -0.01 5.05 -7.38
N LYS A 149 0.24 5.39 -8.65
CA LYS A 149 -0.62 6.27 -9.46
C LYS A 149 -2.00 5.68 -9.71
N TYR A 150 -2.19 4.37 -9.63
CA TYR A 150 -3.52 3.73 -9.71
C TYR A 150 -4.43 4.10 -8.52
N PHE A 151 -3.86 4.54 -7.40
CA PHE A 151 -4.60 4.91 -6.19
C PHE A 151 -4.20 6.27 -5.60
N LYS A 152 -3.53 7.12 -6.38
CA LYS A 152 -3.03 8.43 -5.94
C LYS A 152 -4.11 9.33 -5.33
N ASP A 153 -5.33 9.26 -5.86
CA ASP A 153 -6.45 10.09 -5.41
C ASP A 153 -7.13 9.54 -4.13
N HIS A 154 -6.72 8.34 -3.69
CA HIS A 154 -7.32 7.59 -2.57
C HIS A 154 -6.29 7.15 -1.52
N ILE A 155 -5.10 7.76 -1.46
CA ILE A 155 -3.99 7.34 -0.57
C ILE A 155 -4.44 7.11 0.89
N GLU A 156 -5.22 8.02 1.46
CA GLU A 156 -5.69 7.90 2.85
C GLU A 156 -6.73 6.78 3.01
N ASP A 157 -7.54 6.52 2.00
CA ASP A 157 -8.50 5.41 2.01
C ASP A 157 -7.80 4.06 1.84
N ILE A 158 -6.75 3.99 1.02
CA ILE A 158 -5.88 2.82 0.91
C ILE A 158 -5.20 2.53 2.24
N ARG A 159 -4.66 3.54 2.93
CA ARG A 159 -4.08 3.38 4.27
C ARG A 159 -5.08 2.84 5.30
N LYS A 160 -6.35 3.27 5.23
CA LYS A 160 -7.43 2.72 6.07
C LYS A 160 -7.90 1.34 5.65
N ALA A 161 -7.70 0.95 4.38
CA ALA A 161 -8.05 -0.36 3.86
C ALA A 161 -6.96 -1.42 4.10
N ILE A 162 -5.71 -0.99 4.35
CA ILE A 162 -4.57 -1.86 4.66
C ILE A 162 -4.25 -1.72 6.15
N VAL A 163 -5.13 -2.31 6.97
CA VAL A 163 -4.94 -2.42 8.42
C VAL A 163 -4.65 -3.87 8.74
N LEU A 164 -3.48 -4.16 9.28
CA LEU A 164 -3.07 -5.52 9.62
C LEU A 164 -3.91 -6.08 10.80
N GLU A 165 -4.13 -7.38 10.79
CA GLU A 165 -4.83 -8.10 11.86
C GLU A 165 -4.21 -7.86 13.23
N ASP A 166 -5.06 -7.80 14.27
CA ASP A 166 -4.59 -7.46 15.63
C ASP A 166 -3.53 -8.45 16.11
N THR A 167 -3.71 -9.74 15.84
CA THR A 167 -2.75 -10.77 16.23
C THR A 167 -1.36 -10.54 15.62
N VAL A 168 -1.30 -10.05 14.38
CA VAL A 168 -0.06 -9.70 13.69
C VAL A 168 0.58 -8.46 14.31
N VAL A 169 -0.22 -7.42 14.55
CA VAL A 169 0.23 -6.16 15.16
C VAL A 169 0.75 -6.38 16.59
N HIS A 170 0.08 -7.22 17.40
CA HIS A 170 0.53 -7.54 18.76
C HIS A 170 1.87 -8.27 18.76
N LYS A 171 2.07 -9.24 17.86
CA LYS A 171 3.37 -9.93 17.69
C LYS A 171 4.48 -8.95 17.33
N ALA A 172 4.23 -8.07 16.36
CA ALA A 172 5.20 -7.06 15.95
C ALA A 172 5.58 -6.09 17.08
N LYS A 173 4.58 -5.57 17.82
CA LYS A 173 4.82 -4.70 18.99
C LYS A 173 5.65 -5.40 20.05
N TYR A 174 5.36 -6.68 20.34
CA TYR A 174 6.14 -7.47 21.27
C TYR A 174 7.60 -7.61 20.82
N ILE A 175 7.84 -7.93 19.55
CA ILE A 175 9.19 -8.06 18.98
C ILE A 175 9.95 -6.73 19.07
N ILE A 176 9.33 -5.61 18.66
CA ILE A 176 9.91 -4.27 18.75
C ILE A 176 10.29 -3.96 20.20
N GLN A 177 9.34 -4.12 21.13
CA GLN A 177 9.58 -3.83 22.54
C GLN A 177 10.75 -4.64 23.10
N ARG A 178 10.79 -5.95 22.86
CA ARG A 178 11.88 -6.83 23.32
C ARG A 178 13.23 -6.44 22.71
N ALA A 179 13.25 -6.10 21.42
CA ALA A 179 14.44 -5.67 20.72
C ALA A 179 15.01 -4.37 21.32
N LEU A 180 14.15 -3.39 21.59
CA LEU A 180 14.53 -2.11 22.20
C LEU A 180 15.01 -2.30 23.64
N GLU A 181 14.27 -3.03 24.49
CA GLU A 181 14.62 -3.31 25.88
C GLU A 181 15.99 -3.99 26.00
N ALA A 182 16.26 -4.98 25.15
CA ALA A 182 17.53 -5.71 25.15
C ALA A 182 18.75 -4.82 24.82
N HIS A 183 18.52 -3.64 24.22
CA HIS A 183 19.55 -2.69 23.82
C HIS A 183 19.46 -1.37 24.61
N ASN A 184 18.73 -1.33 25.73
CA ASN A 184 18.52 -0.15 26.57
C ASN A 184 17.87 1.05 25.84
N HIS A 185 17.01 0.78 24.86
CA HIS A 185 16.21 1.76 24.14
C HIS A 185 14.72 1.64 24.49
N SER A 186 13.96 2.67 24.19
CA SER A 186 12.49 2.67 24.28
C SER A 186 11.89 3.56 23.19
N ALA A 187 10.62 3.36 22.86
CA ALA A 187 9.91 4.23 21.93
C ALA A 187 9.77 5.69 22.43
N ALA A 188 9.98 5.94 23.73
CA ALA A 188 9.87 7.27 24.32
C ALA A 188 11.16 8.10 24.19
N ASN A 189 12.32 7.46 23.99
CA ASN A 189 13.63 8.13 23.97
C ASN A 189 14.40 7.93 22.66
N SER A 190 13.92 7.08 21.75
CA SER A 190 14.60 6.77 20.49
C SER A 190 13.62 6.75 19.32
N ALA A 191 14.01 7.36 18.20
CA ALA A 191 13.30 7.21 16.93
C ALA A 191 13.65 5.86 16.30
N GLY A 192 12.64 5.09 15.90
CA GLY A 192 12.77 3.81 15.24
C GLY A 192 12.80 3.94 13.72
N VAL A 193 13.85 3.41 13.09
CA VAL A 193 13.96 3.32 11.63
C VAL A 193 13.89 1.84 11.22
N GLY A 194 12.83 1.48 10.51
CA GLY A 194 12.72 0.15 9.91
C GLY A 194 13.67 0.01 8.73
N MET A 195 14.61 -0.92 8.80
CA MET A 195 15.57 -1.18 7.74
C MET A 195 15.26 -2.52 7.09
N HIS A 196 14.74 -2.51 5.86
CA HIS A 196 14.48 -3.73 5.12
C HIS A 196 15.66 -4.07 4.20
N VAL A 197 16.29 -5.23 4.46
CA VAL A 197 17.41 -5.77 3.69
C VAL A 197 16.91 -6.97 2.88
N ARG A 198 16.50 -6.72 1.63
CA ARG A 198 16.11 -7.79 0.69
C ARG A 198 17.31 -8.28 -0.11
N ARG A 199 17.61 -9.58 -0.03
CA ARG A 199 18.72 -10.21 -0.74
C ARG A 199 18.34 -11.55 -1.36
N GLY A 200 17.76 -12.46 -0.60
CA GLY A 200 17.60 -13.89 -0.93
C GLY A 200 17.31 -14.19 -2.41
N ASP A 201 16.06 -14.00 -2.84
CA ASP A 201 15.64 -14.29 -4.22
C ASP A 201 16.33 -13.41 -5.29
N LYS A 202 16.87 -12.27 -4.88
CA LYS A 202 17.55 -11.31 -5.78
C LYS A 202 19.01 -11.62 -6.02
N LEU A 203 19.59 -12.52 -5.24
CA LEU A 203 20.91 -13.10 -5.50
C LEU A 203 20.85 -14.28 -6.48
N HIS A 204 19.66 -14.81 -6.75
CA HIS A 204 19.50 -15.89 -7.71
C HIS A 204 19.85 -15.41 -9.14
N TRP A 205 20.52 -16.26 -9.92
CA TRP A 205 21.05 -15.91 -11.25
C TRP A 205 19.97 -15.31 -12.17
N SER A 206 18.75 -15.85 -12.14
CA SER A 206 17.65 -15.33 -12.96
C SER A 206 17.26 -13.89 -12.63
N ALA A 207 17.33 -13.48 -11.37
CA ALA A 207 17.06 -12.10 -10.98
C ALA A 207 18.23 -11.18 -11.36
N VAL A 208 19.46 -11.65 -11.18
CA VAL A 208 20.68 -10.91 -11.54
C VAL A 208 20.75 -10.66 -13.05
N ASP A 209 20.48 -11.68 -13.86
CA ASP A 209 20.44 -11.63 -15.33
C ASP A 209 19.33 -10.72 -15.85
N LEU A 210 18.19 -10.67 -15.15
CA LEU A 210 17.13 -9.71 -15.47
C LEU A 210 17.55 -8.26 -15.22
N GLY A 211 18.53 -8.03 -14.33
CA GLY A 211 19.07 -6.71 -14.02
C GLY A 211 18.90 -6.26 -12.58
N TYR A 212 18.35 -7.08 -11.67
CA TYR A 212 18.22 -6.68 -10.27
C TYR A 212 19.60 -6.57 -9.59
N ARG A 213 19.71 -5.62 -8.67
CA ARG A 213 20.89 -5.37 -7.86
C ARG A 213 20.49 -5.27 -6.39
N VAL A 214 21.12 -6.10 -5.55
CA VAL A 214 20.93 -6.01 -4.10
C VAL A 214 21.66 -4.79 -3.55
N ALA A 215 21.08 -4.14 -2.54
CA ALA A 215 21.71 -3.00 -1.90
C ALA A 215 23.03 -3.44 -1.21
N PRO A 216 24.14 -2.73 -1.46
CA PRO A 216 25.41 -3.02 -0.81
C PRO A 216 25.44 -2.47 0.62
N ARG A 217 26.43 -2.90 1.42
CA ARG A 217 26.61 -2.42 2.81
C ARG A 217 26.74 -0.89 2.88
N GLU A 218 27.41 -0.31 1.90
CA GLU A 218 27.71 1.11 1.80
C GLU A 218 26.45 1.96 1.65
N TYR A 219 25.42 1.43 0.97
CA TYR A 219 24.11 2.07 0.88
C TYR A 219 23.49 2.20 2.27
N PHE A 220 23.44 1.12 3.05
CA PHE A 220 22.86 1.15 4.39
C PHE A 220 23.61 2.11 5.31
N ILE A 221 24.94 2.20 5.20
CA ILE A 221 25.74 3.18 5.95
C ILE A 221 25.35 4.62 5.58
N ARG A 222 25.21 4.93 4.29
CA ARG A 222 24.76 6.25 3.83
C ARG A 222 23.35 6.56 4.31
N ALA A 223 22.43 5.61 4.21
CA ALA A 223 21.05 5.77 4.64
C ALA A 223 20.94 6.00 6.16
N MET A 224 21.67 5.24 6.97
CA MET A 224 21.74 5.49 8.42
C MET A 224 22.32 6.88 8.73
N LYS A 225 23.37 7.29 8.01
CA LYS A 225 23.96 8.63 8.19
C LYS A 225 22.92 9.72 7.89
N TYR A 226 22.17 9.58 6.79
CA TYR A 226 21.08 10.50 6.45
C TYR A 226 20.12 10.70 7.63
N PHE A 227 19.69 9.63 8.29
CA PHE A 227 18.81 9.75 9.45
C PHE A 227 19.50 10.42 10.64
N ARG A 228 20.75 10.06 10.96
CA ARG A 228 21.51 10.70 12.05
C ARG A 228 21.75 12.19 11.83
N ASP A 229 21.86 12.62 10.59
CA ASP A 229 22.05 14.04 10.26
C ASP A 229 20.74 14.84 10.31
N ASN A 230 19.59 14.20 10.04
CA ASN A 230 18.32 14.89 9.79
C ASN A 230 17.23 14.64 10.85
N VAL A 231 17.39 13.64 11.72
CA VAL A 231 16.45 13.32 12.80
C VAL A 231 17.11 13.62 14.14
N LYS A 232 16.38 14.31 15.01
CA LYS A 232 16.86 14.70 16.34
C LYS A 232 16.68 13.55 17.33
N GLY A 233 17.63 13.40 18.25
CA GLY A 233 17.58 12.42 19.32
C GLY A 233 18.28 11.11 18.96
N ASP A 234 18.14 10.12 19.85
CA ASP A 234 18.71 8.79 19.62
C ASP A 234 17.94 8.06 18.53
N ILE A 235 18.66 7.29 17.72
CA ILE A 235 18.09 6.57 16.57
C ILE A 235 18.51 5.11 16.65
N VAL A 236 17.53 4.23 16.47
CA VAL A 236 17.74 2.78 16.36
C VAL A 236 17.25 2.29 15.00
N PHE A 237 17.98 1.33 14.45
CA PHE A 237 17.70 0.73 13.14
C PHE A 237 17.29 -0.73 13.35
N LEU A 238 15.99 -1.01 13.26
CA LEU A 238 15.47 -2.36 13.38
C LEU A 238 15.49 -3.03 11.99
N VAL A 239 16.33 -4.05 11.86
CA VAL A 239 16.60 -4.71 10.60
C VAL A 239 15.67 -5.91 10.41
N VAL A 240 14.86 -5.84 9.37
CA VAL A 240 14.03 -6.92 8.83
C VAL A 240 14.68 -7.43 7.55
N THR A 241 14.87 -8.75 7.42
CA THR A 241 15.69 -9.32 6.35
C THR A 241 15.30 -10.75 6.00
N ASP A 242 15.49 -11.12 4.73
CA ASP A 242 15.44 -12.51 4.27
C ASP A 242 16.83 -13.18 4.25
N ASP A 243 17.88 -12.45 4.65
CA ASP A 243 19.27 -12.89 4.71
C ASP A 243 19.92 -12.40 6.02
N LEU A 244 19.61 -13.12 7.10
CA LEU A 244 20.08 -12.79 8.46
C LEU A 244 21.61 -12.92 8.56
N GLN A 245 22.19 -13.93 7.92
CA GLN A 245 23.63 -14.18 7.97
C GLN A 245 24.41 -13.02 7.34
N TRP A 246 23.96 -12.50 6.20
CA TRP A 246 24.61 -11.33 5.60
C TRP A 246 24.50 -10.10 6.50
N CYS A 247 23.35 -9.87 7.14
CA CYS A 247 23.18 -8.74 8.06
C CYS A 247 24.08 -8.87 9.30
N GLN A 248 24.26 -10.08 9.84
CA GLN A 248 25.21 -10.34 10.93
C GLN A 248 26.66 -10.02 10.53
N GLY A 249 27.08 -10.38 9.32
CA GLY A 249 28.44 -10.11 8.84
C GLY A 249 28.70 -8.66 8.43
N ASN A 250 27.67 -7.92 8.00
CA ASN A 250 27.84 -6.61 7.36
C ASN A 250 27.28 -5.44 8.16
N LEU A 251 26.22 -5.65 8.94
CA LEU A 251 25.49 -4.56 9.62
C LEU A 251 25.57 -4.65 11.14
N LEU A 252 25.62 -5.87 11.70
CA LEU A 252 25.74 -6.07 13.14
C LEU A 252 27.06 -5.45 13.65
N GLY A 253 26.97 -4.60 14.67
CA GLY A 253 28.09 -3.82 15.19
C GLY A 253 28.14 -2.37 14.70
N LEU A 254 27.33 -2.00 13.69
CA LEU A 254 27.10 -0.59 13.39
C LEU A 254 26.23 0.04 14.51
N PRO A 255 26.49 1.30 14.92
CA PRO A 255 25.80 1.92 16.06
C PRO A 255 24.27 1.92 15.90
N GLY A 256 23.54 1.43 16.89
CA GLY A 256 22.08 1.41 16.89
C GLY A 256 21.43 0.38 15.97
N VAL A 257 22.18 -0.50 15.31
CA VAL A 257 21.62 -1.59 14.49
C VAL A 257 21.17 -2.75 15.38
N ILE A 258 19.91 -3.15 15.22
CA ILE A 258 19.27 -4.24 15.95
C ILE A 258 18.62 -5.20 14.95
N LEU A 259 19.00 -6.48 14.96
CA LEU A 259 18.39 -7.49 14.09
C LEU A 259 17.12 -8.03 14.76
N THR A 260 15.98 -7.98 14.07
CA THR A 260 14.71 -8.45 14.66
C THR A 260 14.55 -9.97 14.60
N GLY A 261 15.37 -10.67 13.81
CA GLY A 261 15.25 -12.10 13.52
C GLY A 261 14.48 -12.35 12.22
N GLN A 262 13.99 -13.58 12.05
CA GLN A 262 13.14 -13.96 10.91
C GLN A 262 11.75 -14.31 11.41
N HIS A 263 10.73 -13.73 10.79
CA HIS A 263 9.33 -13.92 11.18
C HIS A 263 8.45 -14.17 9.96
N ASP A 264 7.16 -14.38 10.19
CA ASP A 264 6.18 -14.39 9.10
C ASP A 264 6.17 -13.03 8.37
N PRO A 265 6.02 -12.99 7.03
CA PRO A 265 6.03 -11.74 6.26
C PRO A 265 5.02 -10.69 6.75
N ALA A 266 3.85 -11.12 7.25
CA ALA A 266 2.87 -10.21 7.82
C ALA A 266 3.37 -9.54 9.11
N VAL A 267 4.10 -10.28 9.95
CA VAL A 267 4.71 -9.75 11.18
C VAL A 267 5.86 -8.81 10.84
N ASP A 268 6.71 -9.18 9.88
CA ASP A 268 7.79 -8.32 9.38
C ASP A 268 7.27 -7.01 8.79
N LEU A 269 6.17 -7.06 8.03
CA LEU A 269 5.50 -5.87 7.50
C LEU A 269 4.91 -5.01 8.63
N ALA A 270 4.31 -5.64 9.65
CA ALA A 270 3.82 -4.95 10.84
C ALA A 270 4.97 -4.28 11.62
N ILE A 271 6.12 -4.92 11.75
CA ILE A 271 7.30 -4.31 12.39
C ILE A 271 7.70 -3.04 11.64
N MET A 272 7.87 -3.12 10.32
CA MET A 272 8.27 -1.98 9.49
C MET A 272 7.26 -0.82 9.58
N SER A 273 5.96 -1.12 9.48
CA SER A 273 4.89 -0.10 9.49
C SER A 273 4.66 0.59 10.85
N LEU A 274 5.11 -0.01 11.96
CA LEU A 274 4.98 0.55 13.31
C LEU A 274 6.14 1.49 13.69
N LEU A 275 7.19 1.54 12.88
CA LEU A 275 8.36 2.38 13.12
C LEU A 275 8.18 3.78 12.50
N ASP A 276 8.96 4.74 12.98
CA ASP A 276 8.82 6.15 12.62
C ASP A 276 9.25 6.44 11.19
N HIS A 277 10.32 5.77 10.74
CA HIS A 277 10.97 6.01 9.45
C HIS A 277 11.37 4.71 8.77
N SER A 278 11.80 4.77 7.51
CA SER A 278 12.17 3.59 6.74
C SER A 278 13.43 3.76 5.90
N ILE A 279 14.26 2.72 5.89
CA ILE A 279 15.33 2.47 4.91
C ILE A 279 14.93 1.21 4.14
N ILE A 280 14.78 1.32 2.83
CA ILE A 280 14.35 0.20 1.98
C ILE A 280 15.38 -0.10 0.89
N SER A 281 15.58 -1.38 0.58
CA SER A 281 16.49 -1.78 -0.51
C SER A 281 15.77 -1.93 -1.85
N LEU A 282 14.87 -2.91 -1.98
CA LEU A 282 14.17 -3.19 -3.23
C LEU A 282 12.89 -4.01 -2.99
N GLY A 283 11.96 -3.86 -3.93
CA GLY A 283 10.81 -4.73 -4.07
C GLY A 283 9.59 -4.29 -3.27
N ALA A 284 8.44 -4.81 -3.70
CA ALA A 284 7.12 -4.40 -3.23
C ALA A 284 6.92 -4.55 -1.72
N PHE A 285 7.51 -5.57 -1.10
CA PHE A 285 7.41 -5.77 0.35
C PHE A 285 8.00 -4.58 1.12
N SER A 286 9.21 -4.16 0.73
CA SER A 286 9.89 -3.03 1.36
C SER A 286 9.13 -1.73 1.13
N TRP A 287 8.59 -1.55 -0.08
CA TRP A 287 7.76 -0.41 -0.45
C TRP A 287 6.54 -0.29 0.46
N TRP A 288 5.80 -1.38 0.69
CA TRP A 288 4.63 -1.36 1.56
C TRP A 288 4.97 -1.14 3.03
N GLY A 289 6.06 -1.72 3.52
CA GLY A 289 6.55 -1.44 4.87
C GLY A 289 6.79 0.05 5.08
N ALA A 290 7.44 0.70 4.11
CA ALA A 290 7.72 2.12 4.13
C ALA A 290 6.51 3.02 3.85
N PHE A 291 5.59 2.63 2.97
CA PHE A 291 4.38 3.42 2.69
C PHE A 291 3.42 3.49 3.89
N LEU A 292 3.36 2.40 4.66
CA LEU A 292 2.56 2.33 5.87
C LEU A 292 3.24 3.05 7.06
N ALA A 293 4.58 3.04 7.12
CA ALA A 293 5.34 3.91 8.01
C ALA A 293 5.22 5.38 7.55
N LYS A 294 4.59 6.25 8.32
CA LYS A 294 4.20 7.59 7.84
C LYS A 294 5.30 8.65 7.87
N GLY A 295 6.55 8.28 8.14
CA GLY A 295 7.66 9.23 8.20
C GLY A 295 8.58 9.20 6.99
N THR A 296 9.79 9.70 7.17
CA THR A 296 10.78 9.81 6.09
C THR A 296 11.22 8.42 5.59
N VAL A 297 11.28 8.28 4.27
CA VAL A 297 11.70 7.05 3.59
C VAL A 297 12.95 7.32 2.77
N VAL A 298 13.97 6.49 2.95
CA VAL A 298 15.18 6.44 2.13
C VAL A 298 15.20 5.12 1.37
N TYR A 299 15.43 5.16 0.06
CA TYR A 299 15.47 3.97 -0.80
C TYR A 299 16.76 3.86 -1.62
N TYR A 300 17.14 2.62 -1.94
CA TYR A 300 18.30 2.32 -2.77
C TYR A 300 17.93 2.53 -4.23
N ARG A 301 18.50 3.56 -4.86
CA ARG A 301 18.15 3.96 -6.23
C ARG A 301 18.77 3.09 -7.31
N ASP A 302 19.88 2.40 -7.00
CA ASP A 302 20.64 1.59 -7.95
C ASP A 302 20.24 0.10 -7.85
N PHE A 303 18.98 -0.18 -7.50
CA PHE A 303 18.38 -1.52 -7.34
C PHE A 303 18.16 -2.26 -8.66
N ILE A 304 18.32 -1.58 -9.79
CA ILE A 304 18.22 -2.11 -11.15
C ILE A 304 19.36 -1.54 -11.99
N ASP A 305 19.97 -2.41 -12.79
CA ASP A 305 20.94 -2.03 -13.82
C ASP A 305 20.24 -1.29 -14.97
N LYS A 306 20.77 -0.11 -15.34
CA LYS A 306 20.18 0.78 -16.35
C LYS A 306 20.14 0.17 -17.75
N ASP A 307 21.05 -0.76 -18.05
CA ASP A 307 21.14 -1.40 -19.37
C ASP A 307 20.30 -2.69 -19.46
N SER A 308 19.58 -3.02 -18.38
CA SER A 308 18.84 -4.28 -18.29
C SER A 308 17.44 -4.25 -18.87
N LYS A 309 16.89 -5.43 -19.16
CA LYS A 309 15.51 -5.59 -19.62
C LYS A 309 14.51 -5.17 -18.55
N ILE A 310 14.80 -5.40 -17.27
CA ILE A 310 13.89 -5.00 -16.20
C ILE A 310 13.80 -3.49 -16.07
N TYR A 311 14.88 -2.73 -16.31
CA TYR A 311 14.84 -1.26 -16.33
C TYR A 311 13.81 -0.71 -17.31
N GLN A 312 13.67 -1.36 -18.47
CA GLN A 312 12.69 -0.97 -19.49
C GLN A 312 11.23 -1.17 -19.05
N GLN A 313 10.98 -1.92 -17.97
CA GLN A 313 9.65 -2.10 -17.38
C GLN A 313 9.25 -0.99 -16.41
N PHE A 314 10.21 -0.17 -15.96
CA PHE A 314 9.97 0.95 -15.05
C PHE A 314 9.91 2.27 -15.82
N ASP A 315 9.15 3.24 -15.30
CA ASP A 315 9.29 4.62 -15.75
C ASP A 315 10.76 5.08 -15.57
N PRO A 316 11.39 5.74 -16.56
CA PRO A 316 12.81 6.13 -16.48
C PRO A 316 13.20 7.02 -15.29
N LYS A 317 12.24 7.76 -14.72
CA LYS A 317 12.41 8.60 -13.53
C LYS A 317 12.01 7.86 -12.24
N MET A 318 11.47 6.66 -12.35
CA MET A 318 10.96 5.84 -11.24
C MET A 318 9.77 6.46 -10.49
N GLU A 319 9.15 7.51 -11.04
CA GLU A 319 8.05 8.27 -10.42
C GLU A 319 6.73 7.48 -10.39
N ASP A 320 6.60 6.47 -11.23
CA ASP A 320 5.45 5.55 -11.21
C ASP A 320 5.53 4.57 -10.04
N TYR A 321 6.74 4.25 -9.58
CA TYR A 321 6.98 3.26 -8.54
C TYR A 321 7.18 3.92 -7.17
N PHE A 322 8.11 4.88 -7.05
CA PHE A 322 8.39 5.57 -5.79
C PHE A 322 7.59 6.87 -5.66
N LEU A 323 7.22 7.19 -4.42
CA LEU A 323 6.57 8.47 -4.11
C LEU A 323 7.57 9.63 -4.22
N PRO A 324 7.14 10.81 -4.67
CA PRO A 324 8.03 11.95 -4.93
C PRO A 324 8.74 12.49 -3.68
N GLU A 325 8.18 12.30 -2.49
CA GLU A 325 8.76 12.72 -1.22
C GLU A 325 9.81 11.74 -0.66
N TRP A 326 10.02 10.57 -1.29
CA TRP A 326 10.99 9.59 -0.84
C TRP A 326 12.41 9.93 -1.32
N VAL A 327 13.40 9.68 -0.47
CA VAL A 327 14.78 10.10 -0.70
C VAL A 327 15.58 8.97 -1.35
N ALA A 328 16.09 9.24 -2.55
CA ALA A 328 16.88 8.30 -3.34
C ALA A 328 18.37 8.38 -3.00
N LEU A 329 18.97 7.31 -2.49
CA LEU A 329 20.42 7.22 -2.25
C LEU A 329 21.06 6.11 -3.10
N PRO A 330 22.34 6.28 -3.52
CA PRO A 330 23.10 5.21 -4.16
C PRO A 330 23.56 4.19 -3.13
#